data_AF-A0AAD8AYK8-F1
#
_entry.id   AF-A0AAD8AYK8-F1
#
_cell.length_a   1.000
_cell.length_b   1.000
_cell.length_c   1.000
_cell.angle_alpha   90.00
_cell.angle_beta   90.00
_cell.angle_gamma   90.00
#
_symmetry.space_group_name_H-M   'P 1'
#
loop_
_entity.id
_entity.type
_entity.pdbx_description
1 polymer ?
#
loop_
_entity_poly.entity_id
_entity_poly.type
_entity_poly.pdbx_seq_one_letter_code
_entity_poly.pdbx_strand_id
1 'polypeptide(L)'
;VLFEDVFGEPDGVRSINCCWKGAYCCFNCCKGCCYKFLTLLCGIPLAICWGCEFAHITFWHVWYVTPCMRIYLINCGCLQKFFGTCVQCFYQPLFEAFSYCFSNIKVTTLNG
;
A
#
# COMPACT_ATOMS: atom_id res chain seq x y z
N VAL A 1 21.72 9.68 18.47
CA VAL A 1 22.71 9.85 19.56
C VAL A 1 23.84 10.74 19.09
N LEU A 2 23.84 11.99 19.52
CA LEU A 2 24.94 12.92 19.29
C LEU A 2 26.03 12.67 20.34
N PHE A 3 27.27 13.05 20.06
CA PHE A 3 28.37 12.91 21.04
C PHE A 3 28.07 13.71 22.31
N GLU A 4 27.47 14.88 22.17
CA GLU A 4 27.12 15.77 23.29
C GLU A 4 26.02 15.19 24.19
N ASP A 5 25.13 14.35 23.66
CA ASP A 5 24.10 13.67 24.47
C ASP A 5 24.69 12.63 25.43
N VAL A 6 25.92 12.18 25.19
CA VAL A 6 26.56 11.07 25.93
C VAL A 6 27.78 11.54 26.72
N PHE A 7 28.57 12.44 26.14
CA PHE A 7 29.85 12.91 26.68
C PHE A 7 29.99 14.44 26.71
N GLY A 8 28.88 15.18 26.57
CA GLY A 8 28.83 16.64 26.59
C GLY A 8 29.28 17.26 27.92
N GLU A 9 30.57 17.60 28.08
CA GLU A 9 31.02 18.49 29.15
C GLU A 9 30.47 19.91 28.95
N PRO A 10 30.01 20.61 30.01
CA PRO A 10 29.49 21.97 29.90
C PRO A 10 30.60 22.97 29.50
N ASP A 11 30.24 23.96 28.67
CA ASP A 11 31.20 24.86 27.98
C ASP A 11 32.19 25.62 28.89
N GLY A 12 31.91 25.73 30.20
CA GLY A 12 32.77 26.41 31.18
C GLY A 12 33.92 25.57 31.77
N VAL A 13 33.92 24.24 31.63
CA VAL A 13 34.91 23.32 32.26
C VAL A 13 35.42 22.25 31.28
N ARG A 14 35.38 22.55 29.98
CA ARG A 14 35.76 21.58 28.93
C ARG A 14 37.22 21.15 29.08
N SER A 15 37.45 19.85 28.97
CA SER A 15 38.76 19.23 28.91
C SER A 15 39.66 19.87 27.83
N ILE A 16 40.99 19.76 27.98
CA ILE A 16 42.00 20.29 27.03
C ILE A 16 41.52 20.10 25.57
N ASN A 17 41.51 21.20 24.79
CA ASN A 17 40.93 21.27 23.44
C ASN A 17 41.36 20.14 22.49
N CYS A 18 42.57 19.61 22.65
CA CYS A 18 43.10 18.48 21.88
C CYS A 18 42.38 17.16 22.23
N CYS A 19 42.20 16.89 23.53
CA CYS A 19 41.53 15.68 24.01
C CYS A 19 40.05 15.67 23.60
N TRP A 20 39.36 16.81 23.72
CA TRP A 20 37.97 16.97 23.31
C TRP A 20 37.75 16.71 21.81
N LYS A 21 38.56 17.32 20.94
CA LYS A 21 38.47 17.11 19.48
C LYS A 21 38.82 15.68 19.07
N GLY A 22 39.82 15.07 19.72
CA GLY A 22 40.20 13.67 19.48
C GLY A 22 39.08 12.70 19.84
N ALA A 23 38.47 12.88 21.02
CA ALA A 23 37.33 12.08 21.46
C ALA A 23 36.12 12.24 20.53
N TYR A 24 35.80 13.47 20.14
CA TYR A 24 34.70 13.76 19.20
C TYR A 24 34.92 13.10 17.83
N CYS A 25 36.12 13.19 17.28
CA CYS A 25 36.45 12.58 15.98
C CYS A 25 36.40 11.04 16.05
N CYS A 26 37.04 10.46 17.08
CA CYS A 26 37.08 9.01 17.28
C CYS A 26 35.67 8.42 17.45
N PHE A 27 34.85 9.04 18.30
CA PHE A 27 33.48 8.60 18.53
C PHE A 27 32.63 8.60 17.26
N ASN A 28 32.68 9.70 16.49
CA ASN A 28 31.91 9.81 15.25
C ASN A 28 32.42 8.83 14.17
N CYS A 29 33.73 8.63 14.07
CA CYS A 29 34.33 7.68 13.14
C CYS A 29 33.96 6.23 13.49
N CYS A 30 34.19 5.80 14.74
CA CYS A 30 33.84 4.46 15.22
C CYS A 30 32.35 4.17 15.07
N LYS A 31 31.48 5.12 15.41
CA LYS A 31 30.03 4.98 15.23
C LYS A 31 29.64 4.81 13.77
N GLY A 32 30.19 5.63 12.87
CA GLY A 32 29.93 5.53 11.43
C GLY A 32 30.41 4.20 10.84
N CYS A 33 31.61 3.77 11.22
CA CYS A 33 32.18 2.50 10.78
C CYS A 33 31.39 1.30 11.31
N CYS A 34 31.08 1.24 12.62
CA CYS A 34 30.31 0.14 13.20
C CYS A 34 28.89 0.08 12.63
N TYR A 35 28.23 1.22 12.42
CA TYR A 35 26.90 1.27 11.81
C TYR A 35 26.92 0.73 10.37
N LYS A 36 27.87 1.17 9.56
CA LYS A 36 28.01 0.70 8.17
C LYS A 36 28.36 -0.78 8.11
N PHE A 37 29.26 -1.25 8.97
CA PHE A 37 29.64 -2.65 9.03
C PHE A 37 28.47 -3.54 9.46
N LEU A 38 27.73 -3.16 10.51
CA LEU A 38 26.57 -3.89 10.98
C LEU A 38 25.44 -3.89 9.94
N THR A 39 25.24 -2.76 9.26
CA THR A 39 24.26 -2.67 8.16
C THR A 39 24.66 -3.55 6.98
N LEU A 40 25.95 -3.67 6.66
CA LEU A 40 26.41 -4.56 5.60
C LEU A 40 26.21 -6.04 6.01
N LEU A 41 26.63 -6.38 7.23
CA LEU A 41 26.57 -7.75 7.75
C LEU A 41 25.14 -8.25 7.92
N CYS A 42 24.23 -7.41 8.43
CA CYS A 42 22.84 -7.78 8.69
C CYS A 42 21.90 -7.41 7.55
N GLY A 43 22.19 -6.35 6.80
CA GLY A 43 21.35 -5.90 5.69
C GLY A 43 21.42 -6.81 4.47
N ILE A 44 22.60 -7.35 4.13
CA ILE A 44 22.75 -8.30 3.02
C ILE A 44 21.94 -9.60 3.25
N PRO A 45 22.04 -10.30 4.39
CA PRO A 45 21.26 -11.53 4.59
C PRO A 45 19.76 -11.24 4.65
N LEU A 46 19.34 -10.11 5.26
CA LEU A 46 17.93 -9.71 5.22
C LEU A 46 17.46 -9.47 3.78
N ALA A 47 18.23 -8.78 2.96
CA ALA A 47 17.88 -8.53 1.56
C ALA A 47 17.75 -9.85 0.76
N ILE A 48 18.62 -10.83 1.03
CA ILE A 48 18.52 -12.17 0.42
C ILE A 48 17.24 -12.89 0.87
N CYS A 49 16.93 -12.88 2.18
CA CYS A 49 15.69 -13.47 2.70
C CYS A 49 14.45 -12.85 2.05
N TRP A 50 14.38 -11.52 2.01
CA TRP A 50 13.27 -10.81 1.36
C TRP A 50 13.20 -11.10 -0.14
N GLY A 51 14.35 -11.18 -0.83
CA GLY A 51 14.42 -11.53 -2.24
C GLY A 51 13.83 -12.91 -2.54
N CYS A 52 14.15 -13.92 -1.71
CA CYS A 52 13.59 -15.26 -1.82
C CYS A 52 12.06 -15.28 -1.60
N GLU A 53 11.57 -14.57 -0.59
CA GLU A 53 10.12 -14.44 -0.32
C GLU A 53 9.38 -13.80 -1.50
N PHE A 54 9.88 -12.68 -2.02
CA PHE A 54 9.26 -12.04 -3.18
C PHE A 54 9.30 -12.90 -4.44
N ALA A 55 10.36 -13.70 -4.64
CA ALA A 55 10.42 -14.65 -5.75
C ALA A 55 9.35 -15.74 -5.61
N HIS A 56 9.18 -16.30 -4.40
CA HIS A 56 8.14 -17.29 -4.10
C HIS A 56 6.73 -16.72 -4.34
N ILE A 57 6.44 -15.53 -3.81
CA ILE A 57 5.15 -14.84 -3.99
C ILE A 57 4.87 -14.60 -5.48
N THR A 58 5.87 -14.14 -6.23
CA THR A 58 5.72 -13.87 -7.67
C THR A 58 5.42 -15.16 -8.44
N PHE A 59 6.09 -16.26 -8.11
CA PHE A 59 5.82 -17.57 -8.71
C PHE A 59 4.37 -17.99 -8.46
N TRP A 60 3.90 -17.97 -7.21
CA TRP A 60 2.50 -18.30 -6.90
C TRP A 60 1.51 -17.36 -7.58
N HIS A 61 1.82 -16.07 -7.65
CA HIS A 61 0.92 -15.11 -8.28
C HIS A 61 0.72 -15.40 -9.78
N VAL A 62 1.80 -15.70 -10.50
CA VAL A 62 1.76 -16.00 -11.92
C VAL A 62 1.08 -17.35 -12.18
N TRP A 63 1.45 -18.38 -11.43
CA TRP A 63 1.03 -19.76 -11.73
C TRP A 63 -0.29 -20.18 -11.08
N TYR A 64 -0.67 -19.57 -9.97
CA TYR A 64 -1.89 -19.94 -9.23
C TYR A 64 -2.91 -18.80 -9.19
N VAL A 65 -2.51 -17.60 -8.75
CA VAL A 65 -3.46 -16.48 -8.59
C VAL A 65 -4.02 -16.05 -9.94
N THR A 66 -3.17 -15.92 -10.96
CA THR A 66 -3.60 -15.50 -12.30
C THR A 66 -4.66 -16.43 -12.91
N PRO A 67 -4.50 -17.77 -12.96
CA PRO A 67 -5.57 -18.65 -13.44
C PRO A 67 -6.80 -18.64 -12.54
N CYS A 68 -6.66 -18.56 -11.21
CA CYS A 68 -7.80 -18.43 -10.31
C CYS A 68 -8.62 -17.15 -10.61
N MET A 69 -7.95 -16.03 -10.84
CA MET A 69 -8.59 -14.77 -11.23
C MET A 69 -9.31 -14.90 -12.59
N ARG A 70 -8.72 -15.61 -13.56
CA ARG A 70 -9.39 -15.90 -14.84
C ARG A 70 -10.66 -16.71 -14.65
N ILE A 71 -10.63 -17.77 -13.83
CA ILE A 71 -11.80 -18.58 -13.53
C ILE A 71 -12.88 -17.73 -12.84
N TYR A 72 -12.49 -16.91 -11.87
CA TYR A 72 -13.42 -16.02 -11.17
C TYR A 72 -14.11 -15.05 -12.13
N LEU A 73 -13.36 -14.42 -13.04
CA LEU A 73 -13.91 -13.52 -14.06
C LEU A 73 -14.89 -14.22 -15.00
N ILE A 74 -14.61 -15.46 -15.40
CA ILE A 74 -15.55 -16.25 -16.22
C ILE A 74 -16.85 -16.49 -15.45
N ASN A 75 -16.76 -16.89 -14.18
CA ASN A 75 -17.94 -17.12 -13.33
C ASN A 75 -18.75 -15.84 -13.09
N CYS A 76 -18.09 -14.72 -12.79
CA CYS A 76 -18.74 -13.42 -12.67
C CYS A 76 -19.40 -12.99 -13.99
N GLY A 77 -18.76 -13.24 -15.13
CA GLY A 77 -19.36 -12.96 -16.44
C GLY A 77 -20.63 -13.78 -16.69
N CYS A 78 -20.66 -15.05 -16.28
CA CYS A 78 -21.87 -15.87 -16.33
C CYS A 78 -22.96 -15.33 -15.40
N LEU A 79 -22.60 -14.97 -14.16
CA LEU A 79 -23.54 -14.40 -13.19
C LEU A 79 -24.10 -13.06 -13.66
N GLN A 80 -23.28 -12.20 -14.27
CA GLN A 80 -23.70 -10.91 -14.82
C GLN A 80 -24.72 -11.10 -15.95
N LYS A 81 -24.51 -12.08 -16.83
CA LYS A 81 -25.49 -12.41 -17.88
C LYS A 81 -26.79 -12.92 -17.28
N PHE A 82 -26.71 -13.84 -16.32
CA PHE A 82 -27.89 -14.36 -15.63
C PHE A 82 -28.69 -13.25 -14.95
N PHE A 83 -28.01 -12.40 -14.18
CA PHE A 83 -28.62 -11.26 -13.51
C PHE A 83 -29.22 -10.26 -14.51
N GLY A 84 -28.52 -9.97 -15.61
CA GLY A 84 -29.03 -9.13 -16.69
C GLY A 84 -30.34 -9.67 -17.26
N THR A 85 -30.40 -10.98 -17.55
CA THR A 85 -31.63 -11.63 -18.01
C THR A 85 -32.75 -11.53 -16.99
N CYS A 86 -32.48 -11.76 -15.70
CA CYS A 86 -33.48 -11.59 -14.65
C CYS A 86 -34.00 -10.15 -14.59
N VAL A 87 -33.13 -9.15 -14.69
CA VAL A 87 -33.53 -7.73 -14.70
C VAL A 87 -34.44 -7.43 -15.90
N GLN A 88 -34.08 -7.91 -17.09
CA GLN A 88 -34.88 -7.72 -18.31
C GLN A 88 -36.24 -8.44 -18.21
N CYS A 89 -36.30 -9.66 -17.69
CA CYS A 89 -37.57 -10.40 -17.60
C CYS A 89 -38.51 -9.87 -16.52
N PHE A 90 -38.00 -9.42 -15.37
CA PHE A 90 -38.84 -9.04 -14.23
C PHE A 90 -39.01 -7.53 -14.07
N TYR A 91 -37.90 -6.80 -14.09
CA TYR A 91 -37.95 -5.37 -13.77
C TYR A 91 -38.41 -4.54 -14.96
N GLN A 92 -38.05 -4.93 -16.19
CA GLN A 92 -38.50 -4.20 -17.37
C GLN A 92 -40.04 -4.13 -17.50
N PRO A 93 -40.81 -5.24 -17.44
CA PRO A 93 -42.27 -5.14 -17.51
C PRO A 93 -42.87 -4.41 -16.31
N LEU A 94 -42.24 -4.48 -15.13
CA LEU A 94 -42.69 -3.76 -13.94
C LEU A 94 -42.58 -2.24 -14.13
N PHE A 95 -41.42 -1.76 -14.57
CA PHE A 95 -41.21 -0.33 -14.84
C PHE A 95 -42.02 0.17 -16.03
N GLU A 96 -42.22 -0.67 -17.04
CA GLU A 96 -43.12 -0.36 -18.16
C GLU A 96 -44.57 -0.22 -17.68
N ALA A 97 -45.05 -1.11 -16.81
CA ALA A 97 -46.38 -0.98 -16.20
C ALA A 97 -46.53 0.32 -15.38
N PHE A 98 -45.52 0.68 -14.57
CA PHE A 98 -45.50 1.95 -13.86
C PHE A 98 -45.53 3.15 -14.81
N SER A 99 -44.78 3.10 -15.92
CA SER A 99 -44.81 4.15 -16.96
C SER A 99 -46.22 4.36 -17.50
N TYR A 100 -46.97 3.28 -17.78
CA TYR A 100 -48.36 3.38 -18.22
C TYR A 100 -49.28 4.04 -17.19
N CYS A 101 -49.06 3.84 -15.88
CA CYS A 101 -49.83 4.53 -14.84
C CYS A 101 -49.65 6.05 -14.87
N PHE A 102 -48.45 6.54 -15.19
CA PHE A 102 -48.15 7.98 -15.25
C PHE A 102 -48.35 8.59 -16.64
N SER A 103 -48.44 7.77 -17.70
CA SER A 103 -48.57 8.21 -19.09
C SER A 103 -49.85 9.00 -19.39
N ASN A 104 -50.92 8.80 -18.62
CA ASN A 104 -52.20 9.51 -18.82
C ASN A 104 -52.26 10.91 -18.18
N ILE A 105 -51.22 11.37 -17.49
CA ILE A 105 -51.20 12.69 -16.85
C ILE A 105 -50.87 13.76 -17.91
N LYS A 106 -51.90 14.42 -18.45
CA LYS A 106 -51.74 15.59 -19.32
C LYS A 106 -51.62 16.85 -18.47
N VAL A 107 -50.45 17.48 -18.50
CA VAL A 107 -50.22 18.78 -17.86
C VAL A 107 -50.67 19.88 -18.82
N THR A 108 -51.66 20.67 -18.42
CA THR A 108 -52.08 21.88 -19.15
C THR A 108 -51.51 23.10 -18.43
N THR A 109 -50.55 23.79 -19.05
CA THR A 109 -50.04 25.07 -18.56
C THR A 109 -51.06 26.16 -18.87
N LEU A 110 -51.73 26.66 -17.84
CA LEU A 110 -52.51 27.89 -17.92
C LEU A 110 -51.52 29.06 -18.01
N ASN A 111 -51.29 29.55 -19.23
CA ASN A 111 -50.55 30.79 -19.47
C ASN A 111 -51.51 31.95 -19.19
N GLY A 112 -51.22 32.70 -18.12
CA GLY A 112 -51.89 33.95 -17.78
C GLY A 112 -51.35 35.13 -18.58
#